data_AF-M0CRH1-F1
#
_entry.id   AF-M0CRH1-F1
#
_cell.length_a   1.000
_cell.length_b   1.000
_cell.length_c   1.000
_cell.angle_alpha   90.00
_cell.angle_beta   90.00
_cell.angle_gamma   90.00
#
_symmetry.space_group_name_H-M   'P 1'
#
loop_
_entity.id
_entity.type
_entity.pdbx_description
1 polymer ?
#
loop_
_entity_poly.entity_id
_entity_poly.type
_entity_poly.pdbx_seq_one_letter_code
_entity_poly.pdbx_strand_id
1 'polypeptide(L)'
;MDVRIVGGLVLAIVLVSGGAFLVGSGAEEVRPVSFEETLRVGMTGVDVRTAEARGYDLPRAQVFYGQYEYVVGYYGVESLVSQLESGTARRQFGDPLAVFVTDFSGAGPSLVDGGYVDVRTDPAVGWVRADEAVYVVDSGARTPAGPTAVSFSDRADARAFAEANGGRLVSWDALPDAVEPAGRATEAAFREAAENRSNWADRTVDARQTLRERRVSVVVGEDAPTLAAAVAAAPPNTAVELPPGTYDANLTVDKPVTIRGSGPETVLDGGGNGTVLRVSADRVAVTSLSITGVGSVGSRPPPEDATGPLGTTLVYARSDAGIALLDANESLVADVRIDTASTGVSLRRSDRSVVRNLTVRGADTIGEGSMGVLPIASRVVVEDTDTRGGRDGVYVHRADGSVIRDNRMVGGRYGVHEMYTSDFLVANNTIRETKGAVVLMTRPTNNAVVDNRAVDNRAGVIAVGDTSLFADNVVARNRIGIDLGSTRSLVTDNTVADNGIGIRSVTLLATNDLIGNDVVGNDRPAVASSGPVNVWTSEGRGNYWGPVPGLDRDGDGTVDSPFRPTGRVDVVASRAPGGPTLSRAPALGLLRAVAGSVPGLREGGAIDTAPRTDPVRPDRLREVRNRTYE
;
A
#
# COMPACT_ATOMS: atom_id res chain seq x y z
N MET A 1 32.16 -24.07 42.90
CA MET A 1 32.46 -24.68 41.58
C MET A 1 33.81 -24.14 41.16
N ASP A 2 34.79 -25.03 40.94
CA ASP A 2 36.19 -24.66 40.77
C ASP A 2 36.41 -23.90 39.44
N VAL A 3 37.07 -22.74 39.49
CA VAL A 3 37.25 -21.83 38.35
C VAL A 3 38.01 -22.52 37.20
N ARG A 4 38.83 -23.52 37.52
CA ARG A 4 39.54 -24.36 36.54
C ARG A 4 38.60 -25.32 35.79
N ILE A 5 37.53 -25.78 36.43
CA ILE A 5 36.53 -26.67 35.83
C ILE A 5 35.62 -25.88 34.89
N VAL A 6 35.25 -24.66 35.26
CA VAL A 6 34.46 -23.75 34.41
C VAL A 6 35.29 -23.29 33.20
N GLY A 7 36.56 -22.93 33.39
CA GLY A 7 37.47 -22.57 32.29
C GLY A 7 37.74 -23.74 31.32
N GLY A 8 37.85 -24.97 31.84
CA GLY A 8 38.00 -26.17 31.03
C GLY A 8 36.75 -26.51 30.21
N LEU A 9 35.55 -26.31 30.77
CA LEU A 9 34.29 -26.52 30.05
C LEU A 9 34.09 -25.49 28.93
N VAL A 10 34.44 -24.23 29.16
CA VAL A 10 34.34 -23.15 28.16
C VAL A 10 35.34 -23.37 27.02
N LEU A 11 36.58 -23.79 27.32
CA LEU A 11 37.57 -24.09 26.28
C LEU A 11 37.20 -25.33 25.45
N ALA A 12 36.62 -26.35 26.08
CA ALA A 12 36.12 -27.54 25.40
C ALA A 12 34.92 -27.21 24.48
N ILE A 13 34.00 -26.34 24.92
CA ILE A 13 32.89 -25.87 24.08
C ILE A 13 33.41 -25.02 22.91
N VAL A 14 34.41 -24.16 23.11
CA VAL A 14 35.03 -23.36 22.03
C VAL A 14 35.78 -24.26 21.03
N LEU A 15 36.46 -25.32 21.48
CA LEU A 15 37.15 -26.26 20.60
C LEU A 15 36.20 -27.22 19.85
N VAL A 16 35.09 -27.62 20.47
CA VAL A 16 34.03 -28.38 19.80
C VAL A 16 33.23 -27.49 18.83
N SER A 17 33.08 -26.20 19.13
CA SER A 17 32.49 -25.21 18.21
C SER A 17 33.42 -24.87 17.05
N GLY A 18 34.74 -24.87 17.26
CA GLY A 18 35.74 -24.67 16.21
C GLY A 18 35.92 -25.89 15.29
N GLY A 19 35.70 -27.11 15.81
CA GLY A 19 35.78 -28.36 15.04
C GLY A 19 34.56 -28.68 14.17
N ALA A 20 33.41 -28.06 14.45
CA ALA A 20 32.17 -28.28 13.69
C ALA A 20 32.09 -27.49 12.36
N PHE A 21 33.11 -26.68 12.03
CA PHE A 21 33.18 -25.88 10.78
C PHE A 21 33.97 -26.55 9.64
N LEU A 22 34.25 -27.85 9.75
CA LEU A 22 34.84 -28.64 8.66
C LEU A 22 33.81 -29.64 8.11
N VAL A 23 32.66 -29.13 7.67
CA VAL A 23 31.77 -29.85 6.75
C VAL A 23 32.13 -29.39 5.35
N GLY A 24 32.47 -30.34 4.49
CA GLY A 24 33.12 -30.11 3.21
C GLY A 24 32.40 -29.13 2.31
N SER A 25 33.18 -28.27 1.67
CA SER A 25 32.81 -27.52 0.47
C SER A 25 32.60 -28.50 -0.70
N GLY A 26 31.51 -29.25 -0.66
CA GLY A 26 30.88 -29.72 -1.88
C GLY A 26 30.14 -28.52 -2.44
N ALA A 27 30.67 -27.91 -3.50
CA ALA A 27 29.90 -26.93 -4.27
C ALA A 27 28.73 -27.69 -4.92
N GLU A 28 27.62 -27.84 -4.18
CA GLU A 28 26.33 -28.07 -4.82
C GLU A 28 26.10 -26.87 -5.72
N GLU A 29 26.11 -27.14 -7.02
CA GLU A 29 25.83 -26.19 -8.07
C GLU A 29 24.44 -25.61 -7.79
N VAL A 30 24.38 -24.38 -7.24
CA VAL A 30 23.10 -23.72 -6.90
C VAL A 30 22.27 -23.65 -8.18
N ARG A 31 21.06 -24.20 -8.17
CA ARG A 31 20.16 -24.25 -9.33
C ARG A 31 18.94 -23.34 -9.13
N PRO A 32 18.39 -22.77 -10.21
CA PRO A 32 17.17 -21.97 -10.15
C PRO A 32 16.00 -22.81 -9.61
N VAL A 33 15.12 -22.19 -8.81
CA VAL A 33 13.87 -22.82 -8.34
C VAL A 33 12.68 -22.35 -9.16
N SER A 34 11.50 -22.95 -8.94
CA SER A 34 10.26 -22.43 -9.51
C SER A 34 10.02 -21.01 -9.03
N PHE A 35 9.74 -20.08 -9.95
CA PHE A 35 9.58 -18.68 -9.58
C PHE A 35 8.44 -18.43 -8.58
N GLU A 36 7.39 -19.27 -8.63
CA GLU A 36 6.26 -19.22 -7.70
C GLU A 36 6.64 -19.54 -6.25
N GLU A 37 7.74 -20.27 -6.04
CA GLU A 37 8.28 -20.65 -4.73
C GLU A 37 9.21 -19.58 -4.14
N THR A 38 9.51 -18.53 -4.91
CA THR A 38 10.35 -17.42 -4.45
C THR A 38 9.58 -16.38 -3.64
N LEU A 39 10.29 -15.59 -2.84
CA LEU A 39 9.77 -14.35 -2.26
C LEU A 39 9.75 -13.26 -3.32
N ARG A 40 8.56 -13.07 -3.94
CA ARG A 40 8.37 -12.22 -5.12
C ARG A 40 8.22 -10.74 -4.79
N VAL A 41 9.05 -9.91 -5.42
CA VAL A 41 9.05 -8.44 -5.36
C VAL A 41 9.15 -7.81 -6.76
N GLY A 42 9.07 -6.48 -6.87
CA GLY A 42 9.37 -5.74 -8.10
C GLY A 42 8.16 -5.21 -8.89
N MET A 43 6.99 -5.85 -8.82
CA MET A 43 5.81 -5.46 -9.63
C MET A 43 4.49 -5.67 -8.91
N THR A 44 3.45 -4.89 -9.29
CA THR A 44 2.16 -4.93 -8.62
C THR A 44 1.38 -6.23 -8.87
N GLY A 45 0.42 -6.53 -7.98
CA GLY A 45 -0.46 -7.70 -8.14
C GLY A 45 -1.33 -7.65 -9.39
N VAL A 46 -1.67 -6.44 -9.84
CA VAL A 46 -2.49 -6.22 -11.04
C VAL A 46 -1.67 -6.42 -12.28
N ASP A 47 -0.50 -5.79 -12.33
CA ASP A 47 0.37 -5.80 -13.49
C ASP A 47 0.79 -7.21 -13.86
N VAL A 48 1.23 -7.98 -12.85
CA VAL A 48 1.59 -9.39 -13.01
C VAL A 48 0.42 -10.18 -13.61
N ARG A 49 -0.76 -10.09 -13.00
CA ARG A 49 -1.93 -10.82 -13.50
C ARG A 49 -2.48 -10.32 -14.83
N THR A 50 -2.30 -9.03 -15.13
CA THR A 50 -2.75 -8.44 -16.39
C THR A 50 -1.84 -8.90 -17.52
N ALA A 51 -0.53 -8.93 -17.27
CA ALA A 51 0.45 -9.52 -18.18
C ALA A 51 0.17 -11.00 -18.40
N GLU A 52 0.01 -11.80 -17.34
CA GLU A 52 -0.32 -13.23 -17.41
C GLU A 52 -1.63 -13.48 -18.17
N ALA A 53 -2.69 -12.72 -17.89
CA ALA A 53 -3.98 -12.88 -18.56
C ALA A 53 -3.94 -12.51 -20.04
N ARG A 54 -2.98 -11.68 -20.46
CA ARG A 54 -2.74 -11.33 -21.86
C ARG A 54 -1.69 -12.21 -22.54
N GLY A 55 -1.09 -13.13 -21.79
CA GLY A 55 -0.05 -14.03 -22.28
C GLY A 55 1.33 -13.36 -22.46
N TYR A 56 1.56 -12.19 -21.86
CA TYR A 56 2.86 -11.54 -21.95
C TYR A 56 3.87 -12.21 -21.00
N ASP A 57 5.09 -12.39 -21.48
CA ASP A 57 6.21 -12.87 -20.67
C ASP A 57 6.87 -11.72 -19.92
N LEU A 58 6.97 -11.87 -18.60
CA LEU A 58 7.66 -10.92 -17.75
C LEU A 58 9.12 -11.37 -17.55
N PRO A 59 10.12 -10.55 -17.90
CA PRO A 59 11.49 -10.79 -17.47
C PRO A 59 11.54 -10.89 -15.94
N ARG A 60 12.19 -11.95 -15.44
CA ARG A 60 12.30 -12.27 -14.01
C ARG A 60 13.76 -12.51 -13.65
N ALA A 61 14.08 -12.29 -12.38
CA ALA A 61 15.35 -12.67 -11.80
C ALA A 61 15.16 -13.34 -10.44
N GLN A 62 16.07 -14.23 -10.04
CA GLN A 62 16.07 -14.82 -8.70
C GLN A 62 17.47 -14.83 -8.10
N VAL A 63 17.55 -14.55 -6.81
CA VAL A 63 18.80 -14.40 -6.07
C VAL A 63 18.83 -15.34 -4.88
N PHE A 64 19.95 -16.05 -4.76
CA PHE A 64 20.32 -16.85 -3.60
C PHE A 64 21.32 -16.05 -2.78
N TYR A 65 21.01 -15.76 -1.53
CA TYR A 65 21.87 -14.96 -0.66
C TYR A 65 22.53 -15.82 0.42
N GLY A 66 23.78 -15.50 0.78
CA GLY A 66 24.59 -16.35 1.66
C GLY A 66 24.12 -16.46 3.11
N GLN A 67 23.29 -15.52 3.58
CA GLN A 67 22.80 -15.46 4.97
C GLN A 67 21.27 -15.46 5.05
N TYR A 68 20.59 -15.90 3.99
CA TYR A 68 19.13 -15.92 3.93
C TYR A 68 18.61 -17.23 3.39
N GLU A 69 17.64 -17.82 4.08
CA GLU A 69 17.16 -19.17 3.79
C GLU A 69 16.20 -19.25 2.59
N TYR A 70 15.60 -18.12 2.19
CA TYR A 70 14.64 -18.06 1.09
C TYR A 70 15.25 -17.47 -0.19
N VAL A 71 14.83 -17.98 -1.34
CA VAL A 71 15.17 -17.41 -2.64
C VAL A 71 14.31 -16.18 -2.89
N VAL A 72 14.95 -15.06 -3.26
CA VAL A 72 14.23 -13.80 -3.55
C VAL A 72 14.03 -13.67 -5.05
N GLY A 73 12.77 -13.56 -5.49
CA GLY A 73 12.39 -13.40 -6.88
C GLY A 73 12.00 -11.95 -7.20
N TYR A 74 12.46 -11.45 -8.35
CA TYR A 74 12.21 -10.10 -8.83
C TYR A 74 11.46 -10.20 -10.15
N TYR A 75 10.29 -9.57 -10.23
CA TYR A 75 9.66 -9.23 -11.50
C TYR A 75 10.39 -8.00 -12.05
N GLY A 76 11.06 -8.15 -13.19
CA GLY A 76 11.96 -7.16 -13.77
C GLY A 76 13.42 -7.33 -13.35
N VAL A 77 14.34 -7.24 -14.31
CA VAL A 77 15.80 -7.26 -14.04
C VAL A 77 16.26 -5.94 -13.42
N GLU A 78 15.63 -4.84 -13.80
CA GLU A 78 15.79 -3.50 -13.24
C GLU A 78 15.47 -3.46 -11.74
N SER A 79 14.45 -4.19 -11.29
CA SER A 79 14.11 -4.33 -9.87
C SER A 79 15.21 -5.03 -9.09
N LEU A 80 15.84 -6.05 -9.68
CA LEU A 80 16.99 -6.74 -9.10
C LEU A 80 18.21 -5.81 -9.02
N VAL A 81 18.55 -5.15 -10.14
CA VAL A 81 19.71 -4.25 -10.22
C VAL A 81 19.61 -3.13 -9.18
N SER A 82 18.45 -2.47 -9.08
CA SER A 82 18.18 -1.47 -8.04
C SER A 82 18.45 -2.01 -6.62
N GLN A 83 17.99 -3.22 -6.33
CA GLN A 83 18.15 -3.81 -5.01
C GLN A 83 19.62 -4.14 -4.69
N LEU A 84 20.39 -4.64 -5.67
CA LEU A 84 21.81 -4.93 -5.51
C LEU A 84 22.65 -3.65 -5.33
N GLU A 85 22.39 -2.62 -6.12
CA GLU A 85 23.08 -1.32 -6.06
C GLU A 85 22.84 -0.59 -4.73
N SER A 86 21.65 -0.70 -4.15
CA SER A 86 21.33 -0.08 -2.85
C SER A 86 22.21 -0.59 -1.68
N GLY A 87 22.86 -1.75 -1.86
CA GLY A 87 23.59 -2.47 -0.82
C GLY A 87 22.71 -3.00 0.33
N THR A 88 21.39 -2.72 0.31
CA THR A 88 20.46 -3.10 1.38
C THR A 88 20.33 -4.61 1.47
N ALA A 89 20.19 -5.28 0.32
CA ALA A 89 20.16 -6.73 0.25
C ALA A 89 21.45 -7.37 0.77
N ARG A 90 22.63 -6.83 0.42
CA ARG A 90 23.91 -7.33 0.96
C ARG A 90 23.99 -7.19 2.49
N ARG A 91 23.54 -6.05 3.02
CA ARG A 91 23.49 -5.82 4.48
C ARG A 91 22.50 -6.74 5.20
N GLN A 92 21.40 -7.14 4.55
CA GLN A 92 20.31 -7.92 5.17
C GLN A 92 20.40 -9.42 4.98
N PHE A 93 20.81 -9.83 3.79
CA PHE A 93 20.77 -11.21 3.34
C PHE A 93 22.17 -11.77 3.11
N GLY A 94 23.22 -10.94 3.21
CA GLY A 94 24.60 -11.31 2.86
C GLY A 94 24.87 -11.18 1.36
N ASP A 95 26.07 -11.57 0.94
CA ASP A 95 26.44 -11.51 -0.48
C ASP A 95 25.62 -12.50 -1.33
N PRO A 96 25.25 -12.13 -2.58
CA PRO A 96 24.65 -13.06 -3.52
C PRO A 96 25.59 -14.25 -3.79
N LEU A 97 25.09 -15.47 -3.58
CA LEU A 97 25.76 -16.72 -3.95
C LEU A 97 25.54 -17.07 -5.42
N ALA A 98 24.34 -16.79 -5.92
CA ALA A 98 23.95 -17.02 -7.30
C ALA A 98 22.84 -16.05 -7.70
N VAL A 99 22.94 -15.54 -8.93
CA VAL A 99 21.93 -14.68 -9.53
C VAL A 99 21.55 -15.31 -10.86
N PHE A 100 20.26 -15.53 -11.05
CA PHE A 100 19.70 -16.06 -12.30
C PHE A 100 18.72 -15.06 -12.88
N VAL A 101 18.74 -14.94 -14.20
CA VAL A 101 17.78 -14.14 -14.97
C VAL A 101 17.07 -15.03 -15.98
N THR A 102 15.89 -14.60 -16.41
CA THR A 102 15.10 -15.28 -17.44
C THR A 102 15.91 -15.39 -18.73
N ASP A 103 16.00 -16.58 -19.31
CA ASP A 103 16.71 -16.77 -20.58
C ASP A 103 15.72 -16.83 -21.75
N PHE A 104 15.77 -15.82 -22.62
CA PHE A 104 14.97 -15.76 -23.83
C PHE A 104 15.68 -16.31 -25.08
N SER A 105 16.90 -16.85 -24.95
CA SER A 105 17.58 -17.50 -26.07
C SER A 105 16.85 -18.75 -26.54
N GLY A 106 16.83 -18.95 -27.86
CA GLY A 106 16.05 -20.01 -28.53
C GLY A 106 14.53 -19.82 -28.44
N ALA A 107 14.03 -18.83 -27.69
CA ALA A 107 12.61 -18.62 -27.48
C ALA A 107 11.95 -17.77 -28.58
N GLY A 108 12.74 -17.02 -29.34
CA GLY A 108 12.25 -16.11 -30.38
C GLY A 108 11.34 -15.02 -29.82
N PRO A 109 11.74 -14.27 -28.76
CA PRO A 109 10.91 -13.23 -28.18
C PRO A 109 10.59 -12.15 -29.21
N SER A 110 9.36 -11.66 -29.19
CA SER A 110 8.90 -10.54 -30.01
C SER A 110 8.19 -9.50 -29.15
N LEU A 111 8.10 -8.26 -29.63
CA LEU A 111 7.36 -7.21 -28.95
C LEU A 111 5.95 -7.07 -29.53
N VAL A 112 4.94 -7.14 -28.66
CA VAL A 112 3.52 -6.97 -28.98
C VAL A 112 2.92 -5.81 -28.18
N ASP A 113 1.75 -5.33 -28.59
CA ASP A 113 0.94 -4.36 -27.84
C ASP A 113 1.68 -3.13 -27.32
N GLY A 114 2.60 -2.60 -28.15
CA GLY A 114 3.36 -1.40 -27.84
C GLY A 114 4.62 -1.62 -27.00
N GLY A 115 5.11 -2.85 -26.88
CA GLY A 115 6.43 -3.15 -26.30
C GLY A 115 6.48 -4.31 -25.32
N TYR A 116 5.39 -5.06 -25.11
CA TYR A 116 5.38 -6.21 -24.20
C TYR A 116 6.06 -7.41 -24.84
N VAL A 117 6.86 -8.12 -24.06
CA VAL A 117 7.54 -9.34 -24.52
C VAL A 117 6.52 -10.47 -24.64
N ASP A 118 6.48 -11.09 -25.81
CA ASP A 118 5.67 -12.26 -26.13
C ASP A 118 6.56 -13.31 -26.77
N VAL A 119 6.52 -14.53 -26.21
CA VAL A 119 7.24 -15.67 -26.73
C VAL A 119 6.28 -16.49 -27.58
N ARG A 120 6.43 -16.37 -28.90
CA ARG A 120 5.60 -17.12 -29.84
C ARG A 120 5.99 -18.60 -29.75
N THR A 121 5.05 -19.44 -29.32
CA THR A 121 5.09 -20.92 -29.31
C THR A 121 5.90 -21.62 -28.21
N ASP A 122 5.62 -21.34 -26.93
CA ASP A 122 5.97 -22.18 -25.74
C ASP A 122 7.30 -22.99 -25.80
N PRO A 123 8.45 -22.39 -26.16
CA PRO A 123 9.73 -22.94 -25.77
C PRO A 123 9.94 -22.58 -24.30
N ALA A 124 10.26 -23.56 -23.47
CA ALA A 124 10.47 -23.38 -22.04
C ALA A 124 11.49 -22.26 -21.77
N VAL A 125 11.00 -21.05 -21.48
CA VAL A 125 11.81 -19.90 -21.12
C VAL A 125 12.61 -20.28 -19.88
N GLY A 126 13.93 -20.31 -20.04
CA GLY A 126 14.85 -20.91 -19.10
C GLY A 126 15.38 -19.93 -18.06
N TRP A 127 16.48 -20.33 -17.43
CA TRP A 127 17.25 -19.50 -16.53
C TRP A 127 18.72 -19.56 -16.93
N VAL A 128 19.36 -18.40 -16.99
CA VAL A 128 20.80 -18.26 -17.22
C VAL A 128 21.42 -17.52 -16.04
N ARG A 129 22.69 -17.80 -15.73
CA ARG A 129 23.45 -17.04 -14.74
C ARG A 129 23.58 -15.59 -15.20
N ALA A 130 23.33 -14.66 -14.29
CA ALA A 130 23.20 -13.25 -14.64
C ALA A 130 24.50 -12.67 -15.26
N ASP A 131 25.65 -13.14 -14.81
CA ASP A 131 26.99 -12.81 -15.29
C ASP A 131 27.36 -13.49 -16.63
N GLU A 132 26.65 -14.55 -17.01
CA GLU A 132 26.80 -15.23 -18.31
C GLU A 132 25.85 -14.68 -19.38
N ALA A 133 24.82 -13.92 -18.97
CA ALA A 133 23.81 -13.38 -19.87
C ALA A 133 24.27 -12.12 -20.60
N VAL A 134 23.70 -11.92 -21.79
CA VAL A 134 23.73 -10.67 -22.54
C VAL A 134 22.37 -10.01 -22.45
N TYR A 135 22.34 -8.72 -22.14
CA TYR A 135 21.11 -7.96 -21.95
C TYR A 135 20.91 -7.00 -23.12
N VAL A 136 19.71 -6.96 -23.65
CA VAL A 136 19.28 -5.91 -24.58
C VAL A 136 18.48 -4.87 -23.79
N VAL A 137 18.95 -3.63 -23.82
CA VAL A 137 18.29 -2.46 -23.21
C VAL A 137 17.93 -1.44 -24.29
N ASP A 138 17.06 -0.48 -23.95
CA ASP A 138 16.61 0.57 -24.87
C ASP A 138 15.92 0.04 -26.15
N SER A 139 15.39 -1.19 -26.14
CA SER A 139 14.80 -1.88 -27.30
C SER A 139 13.29 -1.67 -27.47
N GLY A 140 12.72 -0.69 -26.78
CA GLY A 140 11.26 -0.52 -26.69
C GLY A 140 10.54 -1.58 -25.86
N ALA A 141 11.25 -2.60 -25.37
CA ALA A 141 10.71 -3.63 -24.48
C ALA A 141 10.25 -3.02 -23.15
N ARG A 142 9.05 -3.41 -22.70
CA ARG A 142 8.40 -2.86 -21.50
C ARG A 142 7.66 -3.94 -20.73
N THR A 143 7.65 -3.78 -19.41
CA THR A 143 6.65 -4.38 -18.52
C THR A 143 5.63 -3.31 -18.13
N PRO A 144 4.54 -3.65 -17.42
CA PRO A 144 3.64 -2.62 -16.88
C PRO A 144 4.34 -1.65 -15.92
N ALA A 145 5.47 -2.04 -15.33
CA ALA A 145 6.27 -1.19 -14.44
C ALA A 145 7.19 -0.20 -15.19
N GLY A 146 7.39 -0.36 -16.51
CA GLY A 146 8.23 0.53 -17.30
C GLY A 146 9.09 -0.19 -18.35
N PRO A 147 10.09 0.49 -18.93
CA PRO A 147 11.11 -0.13 -19.78
C PRO A 147 11.81 -1.30 -19.06
N THR A 148 12.08 -2.38 -19.79
CA THR A 148 12.71 -3.59 -19.22
C THR A 148 13.88 -4.04 -20.07
N ALA A 149 14.90 -4.58 -19.40
CA ALA A 149 15.95 -5.33 -20.07
C ALA A 149 15.42 -6.73 -20.47
N VAL A 150 15.88 -7.24 -21.61
CA VAL A 150 15.61 -8.63 -22.06
C VAL A 150 16.94 -9.38 -22.08
N SER A 151 17.00 -10.53 -21.40
CA SER A 151 18.22 -11.30 -21.18
C SER A 151 18.30 -12.57 -22.03
N PHE A 152 19.50 -12.87 -22.51
CA PHE A 152 19.79 -13.96 -23.45
C PHE A 152 21.09 -14.67 -23.05
N SER A 153 21.13 -16.00 -23.07
CA SER A 153 22.38 -16.76 -22.96
C SER A 153 23.19 -16.78 -24.26
N ASP A 154 22.52 -16.69 -25.42
CA ASP A 154 23.13 -16.62 -26.75
C ASP A 154 23.19 -15.17 -27.27
N ARG A 155 24.40 -14.71 -27.56
CA ARG A 155 24.67 -13.37 -28.09
C ARG A 155 24.11 -13.14 -29.50
N ALA A 156 23.97 -14.18 -30.32
CA ALA A 156 23.37 -14.08 -31.64
C ALA A 156 21.87 -13.77 -31.54
N ASP A 157 21.17 -14.42 -30.61
CA ASP A 157 19.75 -14.14 -30.35
C ASP A 157 19.54 -12.72 -29.80
N ALA A 158 20.40 -12.29 -28.87
CA ALA A 158 20.38 -10.91 -28.36
C ALA A 158 20.56 -9.88 -29.49
N ARG A 159 21.48 -10.13 -30.44
CA ARG A 159 21.69 -9.27 -31.61
C ARG A 159 20.48 -9.26 -32.51
N ALA A 160 19.91 -10.42 -32.82
CA ALA A 160 18.72 -10.53 -33.66
C ALA A 160 17.52 -9.77 -33.05
N PHE A 161 17.33 -9.89 -31.73
CA PHE A 161 16.29 -9.14 -31.01
C PHE A 161 16.52 -7.62 -31.06
N ALA A 162 17.76 -7.17 -30.86
CA ALA A 162 18.12 -5.75 -30.94
C ALA A 162 18.00 -5.19 -32.37
N GLU A 163 18.34 -5.97 -33.39
CA GLU A 163 18.17 -5.56 -34.80
C GLU A 163 16.68 -5.42 -35.17
N ALA A 164 15.82 -6.27 -34.62
CA ALA A 164 14.39 -6.25 -34.89
C ALA A 164 13.64 -5.12 -34.14
N ASN A 165 14.06 -4.79 -32.92
CA ASN A 165 13.31 -3.88 -32.02
C ASN A 165 14.06 -2.59 -31.67
N GLY A 166 15.30 -2.44 -32.15
CA GLY A 166 16.23 -1.41 -31.66
C GLY A 166 16.88 -1.81 -30.33
N GLY A 167 17.66 -0.89 -29.76
CA GLY A 167 18.35 -1.09 -28.49
C GLY A 167 19.83 -1.47 -28.64
N ARG A 168 20.48 -1.71 -27.49
CA ARG A 168 21.91 -2.01 -27.41
C ARG A 168 22.18 -3.18 -26.47
N LEU A 169 23.23 -3.93 -26.78
CA LEU A 169 23.67 -5.06 -25.97
C LEU A 169 24.61 -4.58 -24.86
N VAL A 170 24.36 -5.02 -23.63
CA VAL A 170 25.18 -4.74 -22.45
C VAL A 170 25.49 -6.04 -21.70
N SER A 171 26.63 -6.08 -21.01
CA SER A 171 26.98 -7.16 -20.08
C SER A 171 26.37 -6.91 -18.71
N TRP A 172 26.41 -7.92 -17.83
CA TRP A 172 26.01 -7.79 -16.43
C TRP A 172 26.67 -6.61 -15.72
N ASP A 173 27.99 -6.47 -15.83
CA ASP A 173 28.75 -5.39 -15.17
C ASP A 173 28.38 -3.99 -15.66
N ALA A 174 27.89 -3.87 -16.91
CA ALA A 174 27.45 -2.62 -17.49
C ALA A 174 25.94 -2.39 -17.34
N LEU A 175 25.20 -3.37 -16.84
CA LEU A 175 23.76 -3.33 -16.71
C LEU A 175 23.28 -2.25 -15.72
N PRO A 176 23.91 -2.06 -14.53
CA PRO A 176 23.52 -1.01 -13.59
C PRO A 176 23.52 0.41 -14.16
N ASP A 177 24.48 0.71 -15.04
CA ASP A 177 24.56 2.01 -15.72
C ASP A 177 23.62 2.11 -16.92
N ALA A 178 23.05 0.98 -17.35
CA ALA A 178 22.33 0.86 -18.61
C ALA A 178 20.82 0.68 -18.46
N VAL A 179 20.36 0.18 -17.32
CA VAL A 179 18.95 0.26 -16.92
C VAL A 179 18.78 1.47 -16.03
N GLU A 180 17.70 2.23 -16.19
CA GLU A 180 17.35 3.20 -15.16
C GLU A 180 17.15 2.41 -13.86
N PRO A 181 17.99 2.60 -12.83
CA PRO A 181 17.72 1.97 -11.56
C PRO A 181 16.34 2.48 -11.14
N ALA A 182 15.45 1.59 -10.70
CA ALA A 182 14.34 2.02 -9.87
C ALA A 182 14.95 2.59 -8.59
N GLY A 183 15.43 3.84 -8.62
CA GLY A 183 16.16 4.45 -7.53
C GLY A 183 15.34 4.29 -6.26
N ARG A 184 15.99 4.04 -5.11
CA ARG A 184 15.29 4.08 -3.83
C ARG A 184 14.66 5.46 -3.74
N ALA A 185 13.33 5.53 -3.80
CA ALA A 185 12.63 6.80 -3.77
C ALA A 185 13.05 7.54 -2.49
N THR A 186 13.66 8.70 -2.66
CA THR A 186 14.09 9.53 -1.54
C THR A 186 12.86 10.01 -0.80
N GLU A 187 13.02 10.38 0.48
CA GLU A 187 11.92 11.01 1.23
C GLU A 187 11.34 12.21 0.47
N ALA A 188 12.21 13.03 -0.15
CA ALA A 188 11.80 14.16 -0.98
C ALA A 188 10.94 13.73 -2.19
N ALA A 189 11.34 12.68 -2.90
CA ALA A 189 10.57 12.18 -4.05
C ALA A 189 9.18 11.65 -3.64
N PHE A 190 9.10 10.93 -2.51
CA PHE A 190 7.81 10.49 -1.99
C PHE A 190 6.89 11.65 -1.60
N ARG A 191 7.44 12.67 -0.92
CA ARG A 191 6.68 13.86 -0.52
C ARG A 191 6.22 14.67 -1.72
N GLU A 192 7.08 14.88 -2.71
CA GLU A 192 6.73 15.52 -3.99
C GLU A 192 5.62 14.75 -4.72
N ALA A 193 5.67 13.42 -4.75
CA ALA A 193 4.61 12.60 -5.34
C ALA A 193 3.26 12.76 -4.61
N ALA A 194 3.27 12.84 -3.28
CA ALA A 194 2.07 13.09 -2.48
C ALA A 194 1.49 14.50 -2.74
N GLU A 195 2.34 15.52 -2.83
CA GLU A 195 1.94 16.89 -3.18
C GLU A 195 1.36 16.97 -4.59
N ASN A 196 1.99 16.32 -5.57
CA ASN A 196 1.52 16.27 -6.95
C ASN A 196 0.13 15.61 -7.07
N ARG A 197 -0.12 14.55 -6.30
CA ARG A 197 -1.44 13.89 -6.21
C ARG A 197 -2.47 14.80 -5.55
N SER A 198 -2.10 15.52 -4.49
CA SER A 198 -2.97 16.51 -3.84
C SER A 198 -3.36 17.63 -4.80
N ASN A 199 -2.37 18.21 -5.50
CA ASN A 199 -2.59 19.24 -6.52
C ASN A 199 -3.47 18.75 -7.69
N TRP A 200 -3.34 17.48 -8.08
CA TRP A 200 -4.23 16.88 -9.07
C TRP A 200 -5.67 16.77 -8.54
N ALA A 201 -5.84 16.39 -7.27
CA ALA A 201 -7.16 16.29 -6.64
C ALA A 201 -7.83 17.66 -6.61
N ASP A 202 -7.12 18.71 -6.19
CA ASP A 202 -7.67 20.07 -6.13
C ASP A 202 -8.16 20.57 -7.49
N ARG A 203 -7.34 20.41 -8.54
CA ARG A 203 -7.76 20.75 -9.92
C ARG A 203 -8.98 19.94 -10.37
N THR A 204 -9.05 18.68 -9.97
CA THR A 204 -10.16 17.79 -10.33
C THR A 204 -11.44 18.24 -9.62
N VAL A 205 -11.36 18.54 -8.32
CA VAL A 205 -12.46 19.09 -7.52
C VAL A 205 -12.96 20.39 -8.14
N ASP A 206 -12.08 21.38 -8.36
CA ASP A 206 -12.44 22.68 -8.95
C ASP A 206 -13.15 22.51 -10.30
N ALA A 207 -12.62 21.64 -11.17
CA ALA A 207 -13.22 21.36 -12.46
C ALA A 207 -14.62 20.74 -12.33
N ARG A 208 -14.86 19.89 -11.32
CA ARG A 208 -16.18 19.28 -11.08
C ARG A 208 -17.18 20.23 -10.43
N GLN A 209 -16.73 21.18 -9.61
CA GLN A 209 -17.61 22.18 -8.98
C GLN A 209 -18.44 22.97 -9.99
N THR A 210 -17.88 23.25 -11.18
CA THR A 210 -18.57 23.95 -12.27
C THR A 210 -19.89 23.27 -12.70
N LEU A 211 -20.03 21.96 -12.48
CA LEU A 211 -21.29 21.24 -12.75
C LEU A 211 -22.44 21.72 -11.85
N ARG A 212 -22.13 22.25 -10.66
CA ARG A 212 -23.10 22.86 -9.74
C ARG A 212 -23.53 24.25 -10.18
N GLU A 213 -22.96 24.84 -11.22
CA GLU A 213 -23.28 26.19 -11.68
C GLU A 213 -24.16 26.18 -12.94
N ARG A 214 -24.50 24.99 -13.46
CA ARG A 214 -25.36 24.87 -14.64
C ARG A 214 -26.70 25.58 -14.43
N ARG A 215 -27.13 26.27 -15.48
CA ARG A 215 -28.41 26.97 -15.55
C ARG A 215 -29.55 25.96 -15.38
N VAL A 216 -30.50 26.30 -14.51
CA VAL A 216 -31.74 25.54 -14.32
C VAL A 216 -32.60 25.67 -15.56
N SER A 217 -33.04 24.54 -16.10
CA SER A 217 -33.88 24.45 -17.29
C SER A 217 -35.26 23.85 -17.02
N VAL A 218 -35.37 23.06 -15.95
CA VAL A 218 -36.61 22.37 -15.55
C VAL A 218 -36.67 22.31 -14.03
N VAL A 219 -37.81 22.71 -13.46
CA VAL A 219 -38.14 22.58 -12.04
C VAL A 219 -39.20 21.49 -11.85
N VAL A 220 -38.93 20.51 -10.98
CA VAL A 220 -39.89 19.44 -10.69
C VAL A 220 -41.11 20.01 -9.94
N GLY A 221 -42.31 19.71 -10.42
CA GLY A 221 -43.58 20.21 -9.91
C GLY A 221 -44.12 21.43 -10.66
N GLU A 222 -43.25 22.22 -11.32
CA GLU A 222 -43.64 23.38 -12.13
C GLU A 222 -43.62 23.04 -13.62
N ASP A 223 -42.46 22.62 -14.14
CA ASP A 223 -42.23 22.35 -15.56
C ASP A 223 -42.49 20.88 -15.92
N ALA A 224 -42.35 19.97 -14.96
CA ALA A 224 -42.55 18.54 -15.14
C ALA A 224 -43.08 17.87 -13.85
N PRO A 225 -44.02 16.91 -13.94
CA PRO A 225 -44.71 16.38 -12.75
C PRO A 225 -43.84 15.43 -11.90
N THR A 226 -42.76 14.88 -12.45
CA THR A 226 -41.91 13.89 -11.75
C THR A 226 -40.44 14.14 -12.06
N LEU A 227 -39.54 13.63 -11.22
CA LEU A 227 -38.10 13.67 -11.45
C LEU A 227 -37.72 13.03 -12.79
N ALA A 228 -38.27 11.86 -13.11
CA ALA A 228 -38.00 11.18 -14.37
C ALA A 228 -38.43 12.02 -15.59
N ALA A 229 -39.61 12.64 -15.53
CA ALA A 229 -40.08 13.54 -16.60
C ALA A 229 -39.20 14.79 -16.71
N ALA A 230 -38.77 15.35 -15.58
CA ALA A 230 -37.92 16.53 -15.56
C ALA A 230 -36.53 16.25 -16.14
N VAL A 231 -35.91 15.14 -15.74
CA VAL A 231 -34.64 14.67 -16.32
C VAL A 231 -34.84 14.43 -17.81
N ALA A 232 -35.91 13.76 -18.25
CA ALA A 232 -36.17 13.55 -19.68
C ALA A 232 -36.34 14.86 -20.47
N ALA A 233 -36.99 15.88 -19.91
CA ALA A 233 -37.20 17.18 -20.55
C ALA A 233 -35.96 18.08 -20.56
N ALA A 234 -35.10 18.00 -19.55
CA ALA A 234 -33.95 18.89 -19.42
C ALA A 234 -32.94 18.73 -20.58
N PRO A 235 -32.52 19.82 -21.25
CA PRO A 235 -31.47 19.76 -22.26
C PRO A 235 -30.13 19.31 -21.65
N PRO A 236 -29.25 18.66 -22.43
CA PRO A 236 -27.88 18.37 -22.00
C PRO A 236 -27.16 19.63 -21.51
N ASN A 237 -26.30 19.47 -20.51
CA ASN A 237 -25.53 20.50 -19.82
C ASN A 237 -26.36 21.58 -19.10
N THR A 238 -27.60 21.26 -18.71
CA THR A 238 -28.42 22.11 -17.85
C THR A 238 -28.67 21.44 -16.48
N ALA A 239 -29.42 22.10 -15.61
CA ALA A 239 -29.81 21.59 -14.30
C ALA A 239 -31.32 21.35 -14.19
N VAL A 240 -31.67 20.25 -13.54
CA VAL A 240 -33.00 19.95 -12.99
C VAL A 240 -32.98 20.36 -11.52
N GLU A 241 -33.91 21.23 -11.14
CA GLU A 241 -34.07 21.66 -9.75
C GLU A 241 -35.20 20.87 -9.08
N LEU A 242 -34.92 20.38 -7.88
CA LEU A 242 -35.85 19.67 -7.01
C LEU A 242 -36.10 20.54 -5.78
N PRO A 243 -37.31 21.12 -5.67
CA PRO A 243 -37.75 21.75 -4.43
C PRO A 243 -37.72 20.78 -3.22
N PRO A 244 -37.94 21.29 -2.00
CA PRO A 244 -38.16 20.45 -0.83
C PRO A 244 -39.32 19.47 -1.04
N GLY A 245 -39.12 18.18 -0.74
CA GLY A 245 -40.12 17.15 -0.94
C GLY A 245 -39.53 15.75 -1.11
N THR A 246 -40.41 14.74 -1.13
CA THR A 246 -40.03 13.35 -1.39
C THR A 246 -40.41 12.96 -2.81
N TYR A 247 -39.47 12.36 -3.53
CA TYR A 247 -39.63 11.96 -4.93
C TYR A 247 -39.32 10.47 -5.08
N ASP A 248 -40.23 9.73 -5.71
CA ASP A 248 -39.99 8.35 -6.10
C ASP A 248 -38.82 8.29 -7.09
N ALA A 249 -37.80 7.51 -6.76
CA ALA A 249 -36.53 7.51 -7.47
C ALA A 249 -36.01 6.09 -7.71
N ASN A 250 -36.12 5.62 -8.95
CA ASN A 250 -35.39 4.49 -9.50
C ASN A 250 -35.07 4.84 -10.96
N LEU A 251 -34.13 5.77 -11.13
CA LEU A 251 -33.91 6.48 -12.39
C LEU A 251 -32.53 6.20 -12.97
N THR A 252 -32.48 6.03 -14.29
CA THR A 252 -31.23 6.08 -15.06
C THR A 252 -31.06 7.47 -15.68
N VAL A 253 -29.90 8.07 -15.48
CA VAL A 253 -29.47 9.36 -16.02
C VAL A 253 -28.43 9.09 -17.11
N ASP A 254 -28.86 9.21 -18.35
CA ASP A 254 -28.11 8.86 -19.57
C ASP A 254 -27.69 10.09 -20.39
N LYS A 255 -27.79 11.28 -19.81
CA LYS A 255 -27.33 12.54 -20.40
C LYS A 255 -26.65 13.45 -19.38
N PRO A 256 -25.73 14.33 -19.80
CA PRO A 256 -24.97 15.20 -18.90
C PRO A 256 -25.89 16.26 -18.30
N VAL A 257 -26.45 16.02 -17.12
CA VAL A 257 -27.38 16.93 -16.43
C VAL A 257 -26.99 17.06 -14.97
N THR A 258 -27.35 18.18 -14.35
CA THR A 258 -27.21 18.35 -12.90
C THR A 258 -28.56 18.14 -12.23
N ILE A 259 -28.65 17.19 -11.31
CA ILE A 259 -29.78 16.97 -10.41
C ILE A 259 -29.46 17.74 -9.12
N ARG A 260 -30.13 18.87 -8.91
CA ARG A 260 -29.89 19.77 -7.77
C ARG A 260 -31.12 19.79 -6.86
N GLY A 261 -30.97 19.29 -5.64
CA GLY A 261 -31.97 19.48 -4.59
C GLY A 261 -31.80 20.80 -3.85
N SER A 262 -32.68 21.04 -2.88
CA SER A 262 -32.69 22.25 -2.06
C SER A 262 -31.97 22.09 -0.70
N GLY A 263 -31.56 20.85 -0.37
CA GLY A 263 -31.01 20.50 0.92
C GLY A 263 -31.42 19.09 1.37
N PRO A 264 -31.17 18.72 2.64
CA PRO A 264 -31.56 17.41 3.18
C PRO A 264 -33.06 17.09 3.06
N GLU A 265 -33.91 18.11 2.97
CA GLU A 265 -35.35 18.04 2.83
C GLU A 265 -35.82 17.63 1.41
N THR A 266 -34.94 17.68 0.41
CA THR A 266 -35.17 17.04 -0.89
C THR A 266 -34.75 15.58 -0.77
N VAL A 267 -35.72 14.66 -0.74
CA VAL A 267 -35.50 13.22 -0.53
C VAL A 267 -35.81 12.44 -1.80
N LEU A 268 -34.85 11.65 -2.27
CA LEU A 268 -35.07 10.62 -3.27
C LEU A 268 -35.32 9.28 -2.57
N ASP A 269 -36.48 8.68 -2.80
CA ASP A 269 -36.87 7.41 -2.19
C ASP A 269 -36.88 6.28 -3.23
N GLY A 270 -36.02 5.28 -3.02
CA GLY A 270 -35.95 4.08 -3.87
C GLY A 270 -36.98 3.00 -3.57
N GLY A 271 -37.81 3.16 -2.54
CA GLY A 271 -38.84 2.20 -2.15
C GLY A 271 -38.31 0.87 -1.61
N GLY A 272 -37.03 0.81 -1.25
CA GLY A 272 -36.34 -0.40 -0.76
C GLY A 272 -35.98 -1.40 -1.85
N ASN A 273 -36.01 -1.00 -3.13
CA ASN A 273 -35.78 -1.90 -4.25
C ASN A 273 -34.80 -1.30 -5.27
N GLY A 274 -33.64 -1.92 -5.42
CA GLY A 274 -32.67 -1.53 -6.44
C GLY A 274 -31.78 -0.33 -6.06
N THR A 275 -31.01 0.12 -7.05
CA THR A 275 -30.20 1.35 -6.98
C THR A 275 -31.10 2.55 -7.29
N VAL A 276 -31.10 3.55 -6.41
CA VAL A 276 -31.97 4.74 -6.50
C VAL A 276 -31.65 5.59 -7.74
N LEU A 277 -30.38 5.93 -7.92
CA LEU A 277 -29.89 6.63 -9.11
C LEU A 277 -28.79 5.84 -9.83
N ARG A 278 -29.00 5.54 -11.11
CA ARG A 278 -27.98 5.03 -12.02
C ARG A 278 -27.54 6.14 -12.95
N VAL A 279 -26.25 6.40 -13.03
CA VAL A 279 -25.68 7.45 -13.89
C VAL A 279 -24.80 6.75 -14.92
N SER A 280 -25.13 6.93 -16.19
CA SER A 280 -24.40 6.33 -17.32
C SER A 280 -23.90 7.33 -18.35
N ALA A 281 -24.02 8.63 -18.05
CA ALA A 281 -23.43 9.70 -18.86
C ALA A 281 -22.34 10.42 -18.09
N ASP A 282 -21.33 10.86 -18.82
CA ASP A 282 -20.28 11.72 -18.30
C ASP A 282 -20.85 13.06 -17.81
N ARG A 283 -20.11 13.72 -16.90
CA ARG A 283 -20.38 15.08 -16.45
C ARG A 283 -21.79 15.26 -15.87
N VAL A 284 -22.27 14.26 -15.13
CA VAL A 284 -23.51 14.37 -14.34
C VAL A 284 -23.15 14.86 -12.95
N ALA A 285 -24.00 15.71 -12.38
CA ALA A 285 -23.88 16.10 -10.98
C ALA A 285 -25.13 15.74 -10.20
N VAL A 286 -24.97 15.16 -9.02
CA VAL A 286 -26.04 14.92 -8.05
C VAL A 286 -25.68 15.68 -6.79
N THR A 287 -26.50 16.67 -6.40
CA THR A 287 -26.13 17.55 -5.30
C THR A 287 -27.29 18.04 -4.44
N SER A 288 -26.98 18.33 -3.17
CA SER A 288 -27.85 19.03 -2.23
C SER A 288 -29.16 18.28 -1.96
N LEU A 289 -29.08 16.99 -1.66
CA LEU A 289 -30.25 16.13 -1.45
C LEU A 289 -29.97 14.97 -0.49
N SER A 290 -31.04 14.30 -0.06
CA SER A 290 -30.99 13.04 0.71
C SER A 290 -31.48 11.87 -0.14
N ILE A 291 -30.97 10.68 0.14
CA ILE A 291 -31.38 9.42 -0.49
C ILE A 291 -31.76 8.41 0.59
N THR A 292 -32.90 7.75 0.42
CA THR A 292 -33.37 6.64 1.25
C THR A 292 -33.96 5.53 0.38
N GLY A 293 -34.42 4.45 0.99
CA GLY A 293 -35.07 3.35 0.28
C GLY A 293 -34.14 2.63 -0.70
N VAL A 294 -32.84 2.58 -0.44
CA VAL A 294 -31.91 1.79 -1.24
C VAL A 294 -32.23 0.30 -1.07
N GLY A 295 -32.09 -0.48 -2.15
CA GLY A 295 -32.28 -1.92 -2.15
C GLY A 295 -31.28 -2.72 -1.29
N SER A 296 -31.29 -4.04 -1.47
CA SER A 296 -30.64 -4.96 -0.55
C SER A 296 -29.12 -5.05 -0.70
N VAL A 297 -28.49 -5.65 0.32
CA VAL A 297 -27.08 -6.05 0.30
C VAL A 297 -26.96 -7.40 -0.41
N GLY A 298 -26.23 -7.45 -1.52
CA GLY A 298 -25.89 -8.72 -2.21
C GLY A 298 -26.83 -9.18 -3.34
N SER A 299 -27.69 -8.31 -3.86
CA SER A 299 -28.83 -8.65 -4.73
C SER A 299 -28.49 -9.01 -6.17
N ARG A 300 -27.25 -8.80 -6.65
CA ARG A 300 -26.90 -9.09 -8.05
C ARG A 300 -25.99 -10.31 -8.25
N PRO A 301 -26.37 -11.27 -9.11
CA PRO A 301 -25.40 -12.17 -9.71
C PRO A 301 -24.41 -11.35 -10.57
N PRO A 302 -23.16 -11.81 -10.74
CA PRO A 302 -22.25 -11.15 -11.67
C PRO A 302 -22.88 -11.18 -13.08
N PRO A 303 -22.67 -10.15 -13.91
CA PRO A 303 -23.12 -10.19 -15.31
C PRO A 303 -22.67 -11.50 -15.98
N GLU A 304 -23.50 -12.13 -16.81
CA GLU A 304 -23.10 -13.34 -17.55
C GLU A 304 -21.85 -13.09 -18.43
N ASP A 305 -21.66 -11.84 -18.86
CA ASP A 305 -20.53 -11.37 -19.68
C ASP A 305 -19.32 -10.91 -18.86
N ALA A 306 -19.33 -11.15 -17.54
CA ALA A 306 -18.24 -10.81 -16.62
C ALA A 306 -17.05 -11.78 -16.79
N THR A 307 -16.57 -11.93 -18.02
CA THR A 307 -15.35 -12.67 -18.34
C THR A 307 -14.14 -11.74 -18.20
N GLY A 308 -13.05 -12.26 -17.63
CA GLY A 308 -11.82 -11.50 -17.38
C GLY A 308 -11.70 -10.84 -15.99
N PRO A 309 -10.57 -10.16 -15.70
CA PRO A 309 -10.19 -9.72 -14.35
C PRO A 309 -11.17 -8.76 -13.67
N LEU A 310 -11.93 -7.96 -14.44
CA LEU A 310 -12.96 -7.06 -13.94
C LEU A 310 -14.20 -7.81 -13.46
N GLY A 311 -14.58 -8.92 -14.12
CA GLY A 311 -15.73 -9.72 -13.73
C GLY A 311 -15.59 -10.33 -12.33
N THR A 312 -14.40 -10.84 -12.01
CA THR A 312 -14.05 -11.34 -10.66
C THR A 312 -14.08 -10.24 -9.60
N THR A 313 -13.96 -8.97 -10.00
CA THR A 313 -13.93 -7.80 -9.10
C THR A 313 -15.32 -7.34 -8.72
N LEU A 314 -16.29 -7.48 -9.62
CA LEU A 314 -17.69 -7.12 -9.39
C LEU A 314 -18.34 -7.93 -8.26
N VAL A 315 -17.68 -8.98 -7.77
CA VAL A 315 -18.05 -9.69 -6.55
C VAL A 315 -18.16 -8.75 -5.34
N TYR A 316 -17.32 -7.72 -5.27
CA TYR A 316 -17.36 -6.72 -4.20
C TYR A 316 -18.46 -5.66 -4.40
N ALA A 317 -19.11 -5.66 -5.57
CA ALA A 317 -20.06 -4.65 -6.01
C ALA A 317 -21.47 -5.25 -6.25
N ARG A 318 -21.83 -6.28 -5.48
CA ARG A 318 -23.10 -7.01 -5.63
C ARG A 318 -24.29 -6.34 -4.96
N SER A 319 -24.06 -5.35 -4.10
CA SER A 319 -25.14 -4.62 -3.45
C SER A 319 -25.76 -3.58 -4.40
N ASP A 320 -27.00 -3.19 -4.11
CA ASP A 320 -27.53 -1.95 -4.65
C ASP A 320 -26.78 -0.73 -4.08
N ALA A 321 -27.10 0.46 -4.59
CA ALA A 321 -26.45 1.70 -4.14
C ALA A 321 -27.43 2.87 -4.12
N GLY A 322 -27.17 3.88 -3.28
CA GLY A 322 -27.88 5.15 -3.39
C GLY A 322 -27.62 5.81 -4.74
N ILE A 323 -26.34 5.91 -5.12
CA ILE A 323 -25.93 6.42 -6.42
C ILE A 323 -24.92 5.43 -7.04
N ALA A 324 -25.15 5.01 -8.28
CA ALA A 324 -24.20 4.20 -9.05
C ALA A 324 -23.79 4.93 -10.33
N LEU A 325 -22.52 5.32 -10.42
CA LEU A 325 -21.88 5.82 -11.63
C LEU A 325 -21.28 4.63 -12.38
N LEU A 326 -21.73 4.44 -13.63
CA LEU A 326 -21.36 3.34 -14.50
C LEU A 326 -20.92 3.94 -15.83
N ASP A 327 -19.62 3.97 -16.11
CA ASP A 327 -19.10 4.66 -17.31
C ASP A 327 -19.40 6.17 -17.34
N ALA A 328 -19.50 6.78 -16.16
CA ALA A 328 -19.91 8.17 -15.99
C ALA A 328 -18.73 9.02 -15.50
N ASN A 329 -17.79 9.29 -16.40
CA ASN A 329 -16.58 10.03 -16.10
C ASN A 329 -16.90 11.49 -15.77
N GLU A 330 -15.97 12.14 -15.09
CA GLU A 330 -16.03 13.58 -14.84
C GLU A 330 -17.30 14.02 -14.10
N SER A 331 -17.86 13.14 -13.28
CA SER A 331 -19.12 13.39 -12.56
C SER A 331 -18.88 13.90 -11.14
N LEU A 332 -19.93 14.44 -10.53
CA LEU A 332 -19.90 14.99 -9.18
C LEU A 332 -21.03 14.44 -8.32
N VAL A 333 -20.69 13.92 -7.14
CA VAL A 333 -21.65 13.69 -6.05
C VAL A 333 -21.25 14.62 -4.91
N ALA A 334 -22.10 15.60 -4.58
CA ALA A 334 -21.74 16.66 -3.64
C ALA A 334 -22.89 17.07 -2.71
N ASP A 335 -22.64 17.19 -1.41
CA ASP A 335 -23.66 17.64 -0.45
C ASP A 335 -24.86 16.66 -0.38
N VAL A 336 -24.56 15.35 -0.31
CA VAL A 336 -25.55 14.29 -0.34
C VAL A 336 -25.58 13.54 0.99
N ARG A 337 -26.77 13.19 1.48
CA ARG A 337 -26.95 12.30 2.65
C ARG A 337 -27.61 11.00 2.22
N ILE A 338 -27.04 9.86 2.61
CA ILE A 338 -27.57 8.54 2.26
C ILE A 338 -27.72 7.72 3.54
N ASP A 339 -28.93 7.24 3.79
CA ASP A 339 -29.22 6.28 4.86
C ASP A 339 -29.48 4.91 4.23
N THR A 340 -28.56 3.97 4.43
CA THR A 340 -28.61 2.67 3.76
C THR A 340 -27.74 1.61 4.45
N ALA A 341 -28.26 0.38 4.56
CA ALA A 341 -27.43 -0.78 4.87
C ALA A 341 -26.54 -1.21 3.66
N SER A 342 -26.90 -0.77 2.46
CA SER A 342 -26.24 -1.11 1.19
C SER A 342 -25.11 -0.15 0.85
N THR A 343 -24.70 -0.07 -0.42
CA THR A 343 -23.61 0.84 -0.81
C THR A 343 -24.12 2.28 -0.87
N GLY A 344 -23.37 3.25 -0.34
CA GLY A 344 -23.74 4.66 -0.49
C GLY A 344 -23.58 5.12 -1.93
N VAL A 345 -22.33 5.23 -2.38
CA VAL A 345 -21.97 5.62 -3.75
C VAL A 345 -21.05 4.57 -4.38
N SER A 346 -21.44 4.02 -5.53
CA SER A 346 -20.61 3.12 -6.33
C SER A 346 -20.13 3.86 -7.58
N LEU A 347 -18.83 3.75 -7.90
CA LEU A 347 -18.24 4.26 -9.14
C LEU A 347 -17.57 3.11 -9.87
N ARG A 348 -17.93 2.88 -11.14
CA ARG A 348 -17.35 1.82 -11.97
C ARG A 348 -16.95 2.42 -13.30
N ARG A 349 -15.66 2.32 -13.65
CA ARG A 349 -15.11 2.91 -14.88
C ARG A 349 -15.51 4.38 -15.06
N SER A 350 -15.47 5.15 -13.97
CA SER A 350 -15.99 6.51 -13.89
C SER A 350 -14.89 7.46 -13.42
N ASP A 351 -13.88 7.65 -14.26
CA ASP A 351 -12.65 8.38 -13.97
C ASP A 351 -12.86 9.88 -13.79
N ARG A 352 -11.96 10.50 -13.02
CA ARG A 352 -11.91 11.94 -12.76
C ARG A 352 -13.22 12.48 -12.17
N SER A 353 -13.94 11.60 -11.46
CA SER A 353 -15.16 11.92 -10.72
C SER A 353 -14.83 12.27 -9.28
N VAL A 354 -15.68 13.09 -8.67
CA VAL A 354 -15.50 13.61 -7.31
C VAL A 354 -16.70 13.22 -6.46
N VAL A 355 -16.44 12.64 -5.30
CA VAL A 355 -17.41 12.46 -4.22
C VAL A 355 -16.98 13.37 -3.07
N ARG A 356 -17.81 14.37 -2.74
CA ARG A 356 -17.47 15.34 -1.69
C ARG A 356 -18.65 15.67 -0.78
N ASN A 357 -18.37 16.03 0.47
CA ASN A 357 -19.42 16.40 1.43
C ASN A 357 -20.57 15.38 1.47
N LEU A 358 -20.22 14.09 1.41
CA LEU A 358 -21.17 12.99 1.47
C LEU A 358 -21.32 12.57 2.93
N THR A 359 -22.54 12.27 3.37
CA THR A 359 -22.79 11.57 4.63
C THR A 359 -23.42 10.23 4.33
N VAL A 360 -22.80 9.13 4.77
CA VAL A 360 -23.38 7.78 4.69
C VAL A 360 -23.59 7.23 6.10
N ARG A 361 -24.84 6.90 6.41
CA ARG A 361 -25.19 6.10 7.58
C ARG A 361 -25.43 4.66 7.13
N GLY A 362 -24.45 3.83 7.43
CA GLY A 362 -24.42 2.40 7.14
C GLY A 362 -25.18 1.56 8.18
N ALA A 363 -25.23 0.25 7.95
CA ALA A 363 -25.75 -0.71 8.94
C ALA A 363 -24.93 -0.73 10.24
N ASP A 364 -25.54 -1.09 11.36
CA ASP A 364 -24.86 -1.17 12.65
C ASP A 364 -23.80 -2.28 12.69
N THR A 365 -23.96 -3.33 11.90
CA THR A 365 -23.04 -4.47 11.85
C THR A 365 -22.35 -4.63 10.50
N ILE A 366 -21.11 -5.11 10.54
CA ILE A 366 -20.27 -5.36 9.35
C ILE A 366 -20.92 -6.37 8.39
N GLY A 367 -21.64 -7.35 8.93
CA GLY A 367 -22.25 -8.45 8.15
C GLY A 367 -23.48 -8.02 7.38
N GLU A 368 -24.24 -7.08 7.94
CA GLU A 368 -25.47 -6.53 7.33
C GLU A 368 -25.17 -5.33 6.42
N GLY A 369 -23.96 -4.77 6.52
CA GLY A 369 -23.53 -3.58 5.79
C GLY A 369 -22.80 -3.85 4.47
N SER A 370 -22.77 -2.83 3.62
CA SER A 370 -21.87 -2.68 2.46
C SER A 370 -20.95 -1.45 2.61
N MET A 371 -20.42 -0.93 1.50
CA MET A 371 -19.40 0.13 1.51
C MET A 371 -20.03 1.54 1.49
N GLY A 372 -19.42 2.50 2.19
CA GLY A 372 -19.83 3.91 2.08
C GLY A 372 -19.61 4.44 0.66
N VAL A 373 -18.36 4.38 0.19
CA VAL A 373 -17.97 4.70 -1.19
C VAL A 373 -17.19 3.53 -1.81
N LEU A 374 -17.53 3.15 -3.03
CA LEU A 374 -16.97 1.99 -3.74
C LEU A 374 -16.48 2.37 -5.16
N PRO A 375 -15.25 2.89 -5.31
CA PRO A 375 -14.62 3.06 -6.62
C PRO A 375 -13.99 1.74 -7.11
N ILE A 376 -14.36 1.33 -8.31
CA ILE A 376 -13.79 0.17 -9.01
C ILE A 376 -13.33 0.61 -10.39
N ALA A 377 -12.06 0.37 -10.73
CA ALA A 377 -11.51 0.78 -12.02
C ALA A 377 -11.79 2.26 -12.33
N SER A 378 -11.68 3.12 -11.31
CA SER A 378 -12.05 4.54 -11.38
C SER A 378 -11.05 5.36 -10.59
N ARG A 379 -10.28 6.22 -11.26
CA ARG A 379 -9.41 7.21 -10.61
C ARG A 379 -10.24 8.39 -10.11
N VAL A 380 -10.41 8.50 -8.80
CA VAL A 380 -11.39 9.42 -8.18
C VAL A 380 -10.79 10.27 -7.08
N VAL A 381 -11.50 11.33 -6.72
CA VAL A 381 -11.29 12.07 -5.46
C VAL A 381 -12.47 11.81 -4.54
N VAL A 382 -12.19 11.38 -3.30
CA VAL A 382 -13.18 11.29 -2.22
C VAL A 382 -12.71 12.21 -1.09
N GLU A 383 -13.44 13.29 -0.88
CA GLU A 383 -13.10 14.31 0.12
C GLU A 383 -14.28 14.69 1.02
N ASP A 384 -14.00 15.30 2.18
CA ASP A 384 -14.99 15.88 3.08
C ASP A 384 -16.16 14.94 3.44
N THR A 385 -15.95 13.62 3.43
CA THR A 385 -17.03 12.63 3.59
C THR A 385 -17.08 12.11 5.02
N ASP A 386 -18.30 11.88 5.53
CA ASP A 386 -18.57 11.27 6.83
C ASP A 386 -19.28 9.93 6.65
N THR A 387 -18.57 8.82 6.91
CA THR A 387 -19.13 7.47 6.89
C THR A 387 -19.21 6.89 8.30
N ARG A 388 -20.38 6.33 8.65
CA ARG A 388 -20.60 5.67 9.93
C ARG A 388 -21.20 4.29 9.74
N GLY A 389 -20.63 3.28 10.39
CA GLY A 389 -21.10 1.90 10.29
C GLY A 389 -20.85 1.28 8.92
N GLY A 390 -21.64 0.28 8.57
CA GLY A 390 -21.46 -0.51 7.36
C GLY A 390 -20.27 -1.47 7.42
N ARG A 391 -19.80 -1.88 6.24
CA ARG A 391 -18.64 -2.78 6.10
C ARG A 391 -17.34 -1.99 6.02
N ASP A 392 -17.12 -1.22 4.96
CA ASP A 392 -15.93 -0.38 4.84
C ASP A 392 -16.37 1.07 4.53
N GLY A 393 -15.64 2.06 5.04
CA GLY A 393 -15.94 3.47 4.80
C GLY A 393 -15.74 3.83 3.32
N VAL A 394 -14.52 3.62 2.83
CA VAL A 394 -14.16 3.75 1.41
C VAL A 394 -13.40 2.51 0.98
N TYR A 395 -13.95 1.78 0.01
CA TYR A 395 -13.32 0.61 -0.58
C TYR A 395 -12.91 0.90 -2.02
N VAL A 396 -11.61 0.87 -2.30
CA VAL A 396 -11.02 1.17 -3.60
C VAL A 396 -10.48 -0.11 -4.22
N HIS A 397 -10.78 -0.36 -5.49
CA HIS A 397 -10.28 -1.55 -6.18
C HIS A 397 -9.83 -1.26 -7.61
N ARG A 398 -8.54 -1.52 -7.91
CA ARG A 398 -7.94 -1.23 -9.23
C ARG A 398 -8.16 0.21 -9.67
N ALA A 399 -7.99 1.17 -8.78
CA ALA A 399 -8.38 2.56 -9.02
C ALA A 399 -7.17 3.49 -8.85
N ASP A 400 -6.12 3.19 -9.63
CA ASP A 400 -4.78 3.77 -9.48
C ASP A 400 -4.82 5.30 -9.55
N GLY A 401 -3.99 5.95 -8.74
CA GLY A 401 -3.94 7.41 -8.72
C GLY A 401 -5.12 8.10 -8.02
N SER A 402 -5.99 7.36 -7.33
CA SER A 402 -7.09 7.94 -6.54
C SER A 402 -6.60 8.66 -5.30
N VAL A 403 -7.38 9.65 -4.85
CA VAL A 403 -7.08 10.48 -3.68
C VAL A 403 -8.24 10.44 -2.69
N ILE A 404 -7.99 9.96 -1.48
CA ILE A 404 -8.96 9.89 -0.38
C ILE A 404 -8.46 10.79 0.74
N ARG A 405 -9.06 11.97 0.89
CA ARG A 405 -8.59 12.96 1.86
C ARG A 405 -9.67 13.65 2.69
N ASP A 406 -9.31 14.16 3.86
CA ASP A 406 -10.21 14.99 4.69
C ASP A 406 -11.52 14.29 5.09
N ASN A 407 -11.52 12.95 5.15
CA ASN A 407 -12.72 12.17 5.48
C ASN A 407 -12.75 11.77 6.95
N ARG A 408 -13.97 11.59 7.47
CA ARG A 408 -14.24 11.01 8.79
C ARG A 408 -14.90 9.65 8.63
N MET A 409 -14.31 8.62 9.20
CA MET A 409 -14.83 7.25 9.12
C MET A 409 -14.90 6.62 10.50
N VAL A 410 -16.09 6.13 10.87
CA VAL A 410 -16.37 5.65 12.22
C VAL A 410 -17.06 4.29 12.17
N GLY A 411 -16.49 3.32 12.87
CA GLY A 411 -17.05 1.97 12.92
C GLY A 411 -16.83 1.17 11.63
N GLY A 412 -17.36 -0.04 11.61
CA GLY A 412 -17.19 -0.97 10.50
C GLY A 412 -15.89 -1.79 10.55
N ARG A 413 -15.60 -2.47 9.45
CA ARG A 413 -14.41 -3.29 9.28
C ARG A 413 -13.21 -2.41 8.98
N TYR A 414 -13.24 -1.64 7.90
CA TYR A 414 -12.12 -0.79 7.53
C TYR A 414 -12.54 0.65 7.22
N GLY A 415 -11.71 1.63 7.57
CA GLY A 415 -11.93 3.01 7.13
C GLY A 415 -11.65 3.12 5.64
N VAL A 416 -10.36 3.15 5.28
CA VAL A 416 -9.90 3.07 3.89
C VAL A 416 -9.38 1.67 3.62
N HIS A 417 -9.97 0.99 2.64
CA HIS A 417 -9.55 -0.34 2.21
C HIS A 417 -9.24 -0.31 0.72
N GLU A 418 -7.99 -0.54 0.40
CA GLU A 418 -7.48 -0.55 -0.96
C GLU A 418 -7.06 -1.98 -1.34
N MET A 419 -7.53 -2.43 -2.50
CA MET A 419 -7.03 -3.65 -3.15
C MET A 419 -6.60 -3.35 -4.58
N TYR A 420 -5.39 -3.79 -4.94
CA TYR A 420 -4.89 -3.77 -6.30
C TYR A 420 -4.73 -2.37 -6.89
N THR A 421 -4.29 -1.40 -6.10
CA THR A 421 -4.25 0.03 -6.44
C THR A 421 -2.92 0.65 -6.02
N SER A 422 -2.23 1.23 -6.98
CA SER A 422 -0.96 1.95 -6.84
C SER A 422 -1.16 3.45 -7.04
N ASP A 423 -0.13 4.23 -6.78
CA ASP A 423 -0.17 5.70 -6.87
C ASP A 423 -1.27 6.36 -6.03
N PHE A 424 -1.72 5.66 -4.98
CA PHE A 424 -2.85 6.05 -4.16
C PHE A 424 -2.42 7.03 -3.07
N LEU A 425 -3.21 8.08 -2.85
CA LEU A 425 -3.02 9.02 -1.74
C LEU A 425 -4.14 8.87 -0.71
N VAL A 426 -3.77 8.60 0.53
CA VAL A 426 -4.65 8.65 1.70
C VAL A 426 -4.12 9.75 2.61
N ALA A 427 -4.81 10.88 2.68
CA ALA A 427 -4.31 12.07 3.35
C ALA A 427 -5.29 12.69 4.35
N ASN A 428 -4.82 13.08 5.55
CA ASN A 428 -5.62 13.86 6.50
C ASN A 428 -7.00 13.27 6.85
N ASN A 429 -7.13 11.93 6.89
CA ASN A 429 -8.38 11.28 7.27
C ASN A 429 -8.41 10.99 8.78
N THR A 430 -9.59 11.11 9.40
CA THR A 430 -9.84 10.68 10.78
C THR A 430 -10.63 9.39 10.82
N ILE A 431 -10.01 8.33 11.31
CA ILE A 431 -10.55 6.97 11.26
C ILE A 431 -10.51 6.33 12.65
N ARG A 432 -11.69 5.93 13.15
CA ARG A 432 -11.84 5.39 14.51
C ARG A 432 -12.85 4.27 14.62
N GLU A 433 -12.69 3.46 15.68
CA GLU A 433 -13.58 2.36 16.05
C GLU A 433 -13.72 1.28 14.95
N THR A 434 -12.70 1.13 14.11
CA THR A 434 -12.68 0.15 13.01
C THR A 434 -11.84 -1.09 13.36
N LYS A 435 -11.96 -2.17 12.57
CA LYS A 435 -11.01 -3.30 12.64
C LYS A 435 -9.64 -2.97 12.04
N GLY A 436 -9.58 -2.02 11.12
CA GLY A 436 -8.35 -1.53 10.48
C GLY A 436 -8.57 -0.15 9.89
N ALA A 437 -7.81 0.86 10.31
CA ALA A 437 -8.10 2.24 9.90
C ALA A 437 -7.77 2.46 8.42
N VAL A 438 -6.51 2.19 8.04
CA VAL A 438 -6.06 2.20 6.64
C VAL A 438 -5.47 0.82 6.31
N VAL A 439 -5.95 0.20 5.24
CA VAL A 439 -5.55 -1.15 4.83
C VAL A 439 -5.16 -1.16 3.35
N LEU A 440 -3.87 -1.40 3.10
CA LEU A 440 -3.31 -1.59 1.76
C LEU A 440 -3.03 -3.08 1.58
N MET A 441 -3.47 -3.66 0.46
CA MET A 441 -3.29 -5.08 0.20
C MET A 441 -3.00 -5.39 -1.25
N THR A 442 -2.45 -6.58 -1.47
CA THR A 442 -2.30 -7.23 -2.78
C THR A 442 -1.22 -6.66 -3.71
N ARG A 443 -0.05 -6.38 -3.12
CA ARG A 443 1.16 -5.87 -3.77
C ARG A 443 0.98 -4.53 -4.51
N PRO A 444 0.41 -3.48 -3.88
CA PRO A 444 0.43 -2.15 -4.47
C PRO A 444 1.83 -1.52 -4.36
N THR A 445 2.09 -0.48 -5.15
CA THR A 445 3.33 0.30 -5.08
C THR A 445 3.07 1.79 -5.12
N ASN A 446 4.04 2.59 -4.67
CA ASN A 446 4.03 4.05 -4.77
C ASN A 446 2.83 4.72 -4.07
N ASN A 447 2.31 4.10 -3.00
CA ASN A 447 1.22 4.68 -2.23
C ASN A 447 1.75 5.63 -1.17
N ALA A 448 0.98 6.67 -0.84
CA ALA A 448 1.28 7.63 0.20
C ALA A 448 0.14 7.66 1.23
N VAL A 449 0.45 7.27 2.46
CA VAL A 449 -0.45 7.36 3.62
C VAL A 449 0.13 8.44 4.53
N VAL A 450 -0.43 9.64 4.45
CA VAL A 450 0.14 10.85 5.06
C VAL A 450 -0.85 11.60 5.95
N ASP A 451 -0.39 12.13 7.08
CA ASP A 451 -1.20 12.97 7.99
C ASP A 451 -2.52 12.34 8.48
N ASN A 452 -2.67 11.01 8.40
CA ASN A 452 -3.90 10.35 8.85
C ASN A 452 -3.91 10.17 10.36
N ARG A 453 -5.12 10.23 10.91
CA ARG A 453 -5.43 10.04 12.31
C ARG A 453 -6.16 8.71 12.50
N ALA A 454 -5.40 7.68 12.86
CA ALA A 454 -5.89 6.33 13.11
C ALA A 454 -5.95 6.04 14.62
N VAL A 455 -7.13 6.21 15.22
CA VAL A 455 -7.29 6.16 16.69
C VAL A 455 -8.40 5.20 17.13
N ASP A 456 -8.19 4.44 18.19
CA ASP A 456 -9.18 3.50 18.76
C ASP A 456 -9.62 2.38 17.80
N ASN A 457 -8.70 1.88 16.99
CA ASN A 457 -8.95 0.78 16.07
C ASN A 457 -8.31 -0.52 16.56
N ARG A 458 -8.72 -1.66 15.99
CA ARG A 458 -7.96 -2.90 16.19
C ARG A 458 -6.59 -2.84 15.52
N ALA A 459 -6.48 -2.25 14.34
CA ALA A 459 -5.22 -1.94 13.67
C ALA A 459 -5.27 -0.49 13.15
N GLY A 460 -4.22 0.29 13.35
CA GLY A 460 -4.14 1.64 12.81
C GLY A 460 -3.89 1.62 11.31
N VAL A 461 -2.69 1.17 10.92
CA VAL A 461 -2.29 1.03 9.51
C VAL A 461 -1.87 -0.42 9.26
N ILE A 462 -2.44 -1.04 8.22
CA ILE A 462 -1.98 -2.32 7.69
C ILE A 462 -1.36 -2.04 6.33
N ALA A 463 -0.03 -2.11 6.29
CA ALA A 463 0.78 -1.76 5.14
C ALA A 463 1.27 -3.03 4.45
N VAL A 464 0.67 -3.43 3.34
CA VAL A 464 1.20 -4.48 2.45
C VAL A 464 1.43 -3.87 1.09
N GLY A 465 2.53 -4.27 0.45
CA GLY A 465 2.92 -3.70 -0.83
C GLY A 465 4.41 -3.45 -0.87
N ASP A 466 4.80 -2.49 -1.68
CA ASP A 466 6.19 -2.15 -1.88
C ASP A 466 6.34 -0.64 -2.12
N THR A 467 7.54 -0.09 -1.90
CA THR A 467 7.94 1.28 -2.27
C THR A 467 6.84 2.31 -1.98
N SER A 468 6.43 2.43 -0.71
CA SER A 468 5.34 3.33 -0.29
C SER A 468 5.79 4.23 0.86
N LEU A 469 5.12 5.38 1.01
CA LEU A 469 5.35 6.35 2.08
C LEU A 469 4.26 6.22 3.16
N PHE A 470 4.69 6.08 4.41
CA PHE A 470 3.84 6.20 5.59
C PHE A 470 4.43 7.32 6.45
N ALA A 471 3.90 8.54 6.31
CA ALA A 471 4.47 9.71 6.94
C ALA A 471 3.48 10.54 7.75
N ASP A 472 3.95 11.18 8.81
CA ASP A 472 3.19 12.20 9.53
C ASP A 472 1.86 11.73 10.16
N ASN A 473 1.61 10.42 10.20
CA ASN A 473 0.37 9.88 10.74
C ASN A 473 0.37 9.90 12.27
N VAL A 474 -0.81 10.07 12.86
CA VAL A 474 -1.07 9.85 14.28
C VAL A 474 -1.77 8.51 14.44
N VAL A 475 -1.05 7.54 14.99
CA VAL A 475 -1.51 6.16 15.17
C VAL A 475 -1.54 5.85 16.66
N ALA A 476 -2.72 6.00 17.28
CA ALA A 476 -2.83 5.99 18.73
C ALA A 476 -3.95 5.11 19.29
N ARG A 477 -3.75 4.53 20.47
CA ARG A 477 -4.78 3.75 21.20
C ARG A 477 -5.37 2.58 20.41
N ASN A 478 -4.60 2.02 19.48
CA ASN A 478 -4.99 0.85 18.72
C ASN A 478 -4.49 -0.43 19.40
N ARG A 479 -5.09 -1.58 19.10
CA ARG A 479 -4.49 -2.86 19.53
C ARG A 479 -3.14 -3.10 18.84
N ILE A 480 -3.03 -2.76 17.56
CA ILE A 480 -1.79 -2.72 16.79
C ILE A 480 -1.73 -1.35 16.12
N GLY A 481 -0.63 -0.61 16.28
CA GLY A 481 -0.44 0.68 15.64
C GLY A 481 -0.21 0.51 14.15
N ILE A 482 1.02 0.19 13.76
CA ILE A 482 1.40 -0.07 12.36
C ILE A 482 1.74 -1.56 12.20
N ASP A 483 1.03 -2.24 11.32
CA ASP A 483 1.28 -3.62 10.88
C ASP A 483 1.97 -3.60 9.52
N LEU A 484 3.30 -3.74 9.53
CA LEU A 484 4.18 -3.53 8.40
C LEU A 484 4.52 -4.86 7.73
N GLY A 485 3.85 -5.13 6.61
CA GLY A 485 4.14 -6.22 5.68
C GLY A 485 4.60 -5.73 4.31
N SER A 486 4.87 -4.43 4.13
CA SER A 486 5.41 -3.89 2.90
C SER A 486 6.93 -4.09 2.82
N THR A 487 7.50 -3.82 1.64
CA THR A 487 8.94 -3.82 1.40
C THR A 487 9.40 -2.48 0.81
N ARG A 488 10.68 -2.14 0.96
CA ARG A 488 11.30 -0.92 0.39
C ARG A 488 10.53 0.39 0.67
N SER A 489 9.72 0.40 1.72
CA SER A 489 8.85 1.50 2.09
C SER A 489 9.54 2.41 3.11
N LEU A 490 9.18 3.68 3.09
CA LEU A 490 9.63 4.67 4.07
C LEU A 490 8.51 4.91 5.08
N VAL A 491 8.80 4.63 6.34
CA VAL A 491 7.92 4.91 7.48
C VAL A 491 8.60 5.97 8.33
N THR A 492 8.12 7.21 8.27
CA THR A 492 8.82 8.34 8.88
C THR A 492 7.91 9.36 9.56
N ASP A 493 8.40 10.05 10.58
CA ASP A 493 7.70 11.15 11.25
C ASP A 493 6.28 10.81 11.76
N ASN A 494 6.01 9.53 12.03
CA ASN A 494 4.73 9.11 12.60
C ASN A 494 4.75 9.23 14.12
N THR A 495 3.61 9.61 14.71
CA THR A 495 3.37 9.53 16.15
C THR A 495 2.61 8.24 16.45
N VAL A 496 3.34 7.21 16.90
CA VAL A 496 2.81 5.88 17.21
C VAL A 496 2.74 5.70 18.73
N ALA A 497 1.59 6.01 19.32
CA ALA A 497 1.48 6.19 20.76
C ALA A 497 0.37 5.38 21.45
N ASP A 498 0.63 4.86 22.64
CA ASP A 498 -0.36 4.22 23.51
C ASP A 498 -1.12 3.06 22.86
N ASN A 499 -0.47 2.32 21.94
CA ASN A 499 -1.03 1.11 21.32
C ASN A 499 -0.64 -0.15 22.10
N GLY A 500 -1.38 -1.25 21.94
CA GLY A 500 -0.96 -2.55 22.49
C GLY A 500 0.37 -3.04 21.89
N ILE A 501 0.50 -2.91 20.57
CA ILE A 501 1.78 -3.05 19.85
C ILE A 501 1.97 -1.78 19.04
N GLY A 502 3.09 -1.07 19.21
CA GLY A 502 3.40 0.12 18.43
C GLY A 502 3.60 -0.23 16.95
N ILE A 503 4.68 -0.94 16.66
CA ILE A 503 5.03 -1.38 15.31
C ILE A 503 5.18 -2.89 15.28
N ARG A 504 4.44 -3.56 14.38
CA ARG A 504 4.60 -4.98 14.12
C ARG A 504 5.13 -5.19 12.71
N SER A 505 6.35 -5.66 12.59
CA SER A 505 6.93 -6.08 11.31
C SER A 505 6.65 -7.57 11.08
N VAL A 506 5.98 -7.88 9.97
CA VAL A 506 5.69 -9.25 9.52
C VAL A 506 6.38 -9.58 8.19
N THR A 507 7.20 -8.66 7.68
CA THR A 507 7.92 -8.87 6.43
C THR A 507 9.00 -9.93 6.59
N LEU A 508 9.18 -10.74 5.55
CA LEU A 508 10.30 -11.68 5.44
C LEU A 508 11.56 -10.98 4.91
N LEU A 509 11.40 -9.79 4.30
CA LEU A 509 12.46 -8.96 3.76
C LEU A 509 12.53 -7.67 4.57
N ALA A 510 13.61 -7.45 5.31
CA ALA A 510 13.72 -6.32 6.24
C ALA A 510 13.91 -4.95 5.55
N THR A 511 13.54 -4.76 4.28
CA THR A 511 14.00 -3.67 3.39
C THR A 511 13.37 -2.29 3.64
N ASN A 512 12.55 -2.11 4.67
CA ASN A 512 11.91 -0.83 4.95
C ASN A 512 12.81 0.09 5.78
N ASP A 513 12.73 1.39 5.53
CA ASP A 513 13.33 2.40 6.39
C ASP A 513 12.30 2.88 7.40
N LEU A 514 12.58 2.66 8.69
CA LEU A 514 11.82 3.21 9.81
C LEU A 514 12.69 4.24 10.51
N ILE A 515 12.43 5.52 10.29
CA ILE A 515 13.27 6.62 10.80
C ILE A 515 12.43 7.80 11.26
N GLY A 516 12.85 8.52 12.30
CA GLY A 516 12.18 9.75 12.75
C GLY A 516 10.78 9.55 13.36
N ASN A 517 10.39 8.33 13.71
CA ASN A 517 9.08 8.08 14.32
C ASN A 517 9.12 8.29 15.85
N ASP A 518 8.03 8.80 16.42
CA ASP A 518 7.80 8.87 17.86
C ASP A 518 7.00 7.64 18.30
N VAL A 519 7.68 6.61 18.81
CA VAL A 519 7.07 5.33 19.23
C VAL A 519 7.07 5.20 20.74
N VAL A 520 6.02 5.70 21.39
CA VAL A 520 6.01 5.90 22.86
C VAL A 520 4.76 5.37 23.53
N GLY A 521 4.84 4.98 24.80
CA GLY A 521 3.67 4.56 25.60
C GLY A 521 3.01 3.24 25.17
N ASN A 522 3.47 2.61 24.09
CA ASN A 522 2.92 1.32 23.63
C ASN A 522 3.26 0.17 24.60
N ASP A 523 2.35 -0.79 24.84
CA ASP A 523 2.62 -1.92 25.77
C ASP A 523 3.86 -2.70 25.31
N ARG A 524 3.95 -2.93 24.00
CA ARG A 524 5.14 -3.41 23.29
C ARG A 524 5.52 -2.38 22.22
N PRO A 525 6.68 -1.70 22.32
CA PRO A 525 7.10 -0.72 21.31
C PRO A 525 7.16 -1.34 19.91
N ALA A 526 7.75 -2.54 19.81
CA ALA A 526 7.80 -3.27 18.56
C ALA A 526 7.71 -4.80 18.71
N VAL A 527 7.31 -5.44 17.62
CA VAL A 527 7.41 -6.88 17.38
C VAL A 527 7.95 -7.10 15.98
N ALA A 528 9.01 -7.89 15.85
CA ALA A 528 9.49 -8.38 14.57
C ALA A 528 10.01 -9.80 14.82
N SER A 529 9.38 -10.78 14.19
CA SER A 529 9.67 -12.21 14.42
C SER A 529 9.86 -12.99 13.13
N SER A 530 9.80 -12.31 12.00
CA SER A 530 9.86 -12.90 10.67
C SER A 530 11.06 -12.29 9.94
N GLY A 531 11.79 -13.12 9.18
CA GLY A 531 12.94 -12.68 8.41
C GLY A 531 14.17 -12.28 9.25
N PRO A 532 15.18 -11.64 8.62
CA PRO A 532 16.38 -11.19 9.30
C PRO A 532 16.09 -10.02 10.26
N VAL A 533 17.09 -9.66 11.07
CA VAL A 533 16.99 -8.49 11.95
C VAL A 533 16.77 -7.22 11.11
N ASN A 534 15.75 -6.46 11.48
CA ASN A 534 15.47 -5.16 10.89
C ASN A 534 16.42 -4.12 11.49
N VAL A 535 17.05 -3.31 10.63
CA VAL A 535 17.85 -2.15 11.05
C VAL A 535 16.98 -0.92 10.83
N TRP A 536 16.45 -0.35 11.91
CA TRP A 536 15.58 0.83 11.88
C TRP A 536 16.39 2.10 12.15
N THR A 537 17.43 2.24 11.35
CA THR A 537 18.30 3.41 11.28
C THR A 537 18.79 3.52 9.85
N SER A 538 18.69 4.70 9.27
CA SER A 538 19.21 5.00 7.93
C SER A 538 19.87 6.36 7.95
N GLU A 539 21.04 6.48 7.33
CA GLU A 539 21.82 7.74 7.26
C GLU A 539 22.03 8.41 8.64
N GLY A 540 22.24 7.61 9.69
CA GLY A 540 22.41 8.10 11.07
C GLY A 540 21.11 8.56 11.74
N ARG A 541 19.96 8.54 11.06
CA ARG A 541 18.65 8.87 11.63
C ARG A 541 17.98 7.61 12.18
N GLY A 542 17.72 7.58 13.49
CA GLY A 542 16.87 6.57 14.14
C GLY A 542 15.52 7.14 14.57
N ASN A 543 14.87 6.46 15.52
CA ASN A 543 13.53 6.78 16.03
C ASN A 543 13.57 7.19 17.50
N TYR A 544 12.52 7.87 17.95
CA TYR A 544 12.33 8.18 19.36
C TYR A 544 11.45 7.11 20.01
N TRP A 545 12.01 6.35 20.96
CA TRP A 545 11.32 5.25 21.64
C TRP A 545 10.80 5.62 23.04
N GLY A 546 10.80 6.92 23.35
CA GLY A 546 10.74 7.43 24.72
C GLY A 546 12.13 7.47 25.36
N PRO A 547 12.22 7.65 26.68
CA PRO A 547 13.51 7.61 27.37
C PRO A 547 14.20 6.24 27.17
N VAL A 548 15.32 6.22 26.46
CA VAL A 548 16.15 5.01 26.29
C VAL A 548 17.40 5.07 27.17
N PRO A 549 17.88 3.94 27.73
CA PRO A 549 19.06 3.94 28.57
C PRO A 549 20.34 4.20 27.75
N GLY A 550 21.00 5.33 28.02
CA GLY A 550 22.29 5.65 27.41
C GLY A 550 22.64 7.13 27.61
N LEU A 551 23.73 7.57 26.98
CA LEU A 551 24.11 8.97 26.91
C LEU A 551 24.35 9.31 25.46
N ASP A 552 23.94 10.51 25.09
CA ASP A 552 24.39 11.25 23.91
C ASP A 552 25.66 12.00 24.33
N ARG A 553 26.85 11.49 23.97
CA ARG A 553 28.12 12.06 24.47
C ARG A 553 28.67 13.17 23.59
N ASP A 554 28.38 13.12 22.29
CA ASP A 554 28.81 14.12 21.32
C ASP A 554 27.77 15.22 21.08
N GLY A 555 26.57 15.08 21.62
CA GLY A 555 25.51 16.08 21.59
C GLY A 555 24.78 16.12 20.25
N ASP A 556 24.77 15.03 19.50
CA ASP A 556 24.19 14.96 18.16
C ASP A 556 22.67 14.70 18.15
N GLY A 557 22.05 14.54 19.32
CA GLY A 557 20.63 14.29 19.49
C GLY A 557 20.25 12.80 19.39
N THR A 558 21.24 11.91 19.34
CA THR A 558 21.06 10.46 19.35
C THR A 558 21.82 9.83 20.50
N VAL A 559 21.35 8.69 20.99
CA VAL A 559 22.03 7.97 22.06
C VAL A 559 23.08 7.05 21.45
N ASP A 560 24.34 7.18 21.88
CA ASP A 560 25.50 6.42 21.35
C ASP A 560 25.38 4.88 21.44
N SER A 561 24.34 4.37 22.11
CA SER A 561 24.13 2.95 22.36
C SER A 561 22.93 2.44 21.58
N PRO A 562 23.07 1.34 20.81
CA PRO A 562 21.93 0.77 20.09
C PRO A 562 20.80 0.33 21.03
N PHE A 563 19.57 0.49 20.57
CA PHE A 563 18.36 0.08 21.26
C PHE A 563 17.65 -1.04 20.49
N ARG A 564 17.26 -2.12 21.16
CA ARG A 564 16.44 -3.20 20.56
C ARG A 564 14.97 -3.05 20.97
N PRO A 565 14.10 -2.42 20.16
CA PRO A 565 12.70 -2.22 20.51
C PRO A 565 11.88 -3.52 20.61
N THR A 566 12.38 -4.63 20.04
CA THR A 566 11.80 -5.97 20.19
C THR A 566 12.38 -6.76 21.38
N GLY A 567 13.48 -6.29 21.95
CA GLY A 567 14.22 -6.96 23.01
C GLY A 567 13.58 -6.73 24.38
N ARG A 568 13.15 -7.81 25.06
CA ARG A 568 12.51 -7.72 26.38
C ARG A 568 13.40 -7.00 27.41
N VAL A 569 14.70 -7.27 27.40
CA VAL A 569 15.66 -6.66 28.33
C VAL A 569 15.75 -5.15 28.11
N ASP A 570 15.91 -4.71 26.87
CA ASP A 570 16.08 -3.30 26.52
C ASP A 570 14.80 -2.50 26.85
N VAL A 571 13.62 -3.06 26.55
CA VAL A 571 12.31 -2.45 26.87
C VAL A 571 12.05 -2.40 28.38
N VAL A 572 12.44 -3.43 29.13
CA VAL A 572 12.32 -3.38 30.61
C VAL A 572 13.30 -2.37 31.20
N ALA A 573 14.54 -2.33 30.69
CA ALA A 573 15.53 -1.36 31.13
C ALA A 573 15.10 0.08 30.84
N SER A 574 14.50 0.38 29.69
CA SER A 574 14.02 1.73 29.37
C SER A 574 12.88 2.22 30.28
N ARG A 575 12.08 1.30 30.82
CA ARG A 575 10.98 1.61 31.74
C ARG A 575 11.38 1.63 33.22
N ALA A 576 12.59 1.14 33.55
CA ALA A 576 13.03 1.02 34.94
C ALA A 576 13.81 2.27 35.39
N PRO A 577 13.61 2.77 36.62
CA PRO A 577 14.41 3.86 37.19
C PRO A 577 15.93 3.56 37.20
N GLY A 578 16.30 2.28 37.39
CA GLY A 578 17.68 1.78 37.32
C GLY A 578 18.17 1.42 35.91
N GLY A 579 17.38 1.71 34.87
CA GLY A 579 17.63 1.37 33.48
C GLY A 579 19.05 1.63 32.96
N PRO A 580 19.61 2.84 33.16
CA PRO A 580 20.98 3.16 32.73
C PRO A 580 22.06 2.32 33.40
N THR A 581 21.83 1.87 34.64
CA THR A 581 22.76 0.97 35.34
C THR A 581 22.61 -0.46 34.83
N LEU A 582 21.37 -0.92 34.65
CA LEU A 582 21.06 -2.23 34.13
C LEU A 582 21.62 -2.42 32.72
N SER A 583 21.43 -1.46 31.81
CA SER A 583 21.88 -1.55 30.41
C SER A 583 23.41 -1.65 30.23
N ARG A 584 24.18 -1.21 31.25
CA ARG A 584 25.64 -1.28 31.31
C ARG A 584 26.17 -2.49 32.08
N ALA A 585 25.30 -3.32 32.65
CA ALA A 585 25.72 -4.47 33.44
C ALA A 585 26.48 -5.48 32.56
N PRO A 586 27.71 -5.90 32.93
CA PRO A 586 28.49 -6.87 32.15
C PRO A 586 27.73 -8.17 31.87
N ALA A 587 26.85 -8.60 32.79
CA ALA A 587 25.99 -9.76 32.63
C ALA A 587 25.04 -9.64 31.44
N LEU A 588 24.51 -8.44 31.15
CA LEU A 588 23.69 -8.22 29.95
C LEU A 588 24.51 -8.22 28.67
N GLY A 589 25.74 -7.70 28.72
CA GLY A 589 26.68 -7.78 27.60
C GLY A 589 26.98 -9.24 27.22
N LEU A 590 27.21 -10.09 28.23
CA LEU A 590 27.39 -11.54 28.06
C LEU A 590 26.13 -12.22 27.50
N LEU A 591 24.94 -11.93 28.04
CA LEU A 591 23.67 -12.46 27.53
C LEU A 591 23.43 -12.08 26.07
N ARG A 592 23.71 -10.82 25.68
CA ARG A 592 23.60 -10.35 24.30
C ARG A 592 24.61 -11.04 23.38
N ALA A 593 25.85 -11.21 23.83
CA ALA A 593 26.88 -11.91 23.07
C ALA A 593 26.48 -13.37 22.81
N VAL A 594 26.00 -14.08 23.84
CA VAL A 594 25.53 -15.47 23.75
C VAL A 594 24.31 -15.60 22.84
N ALA A 595 23.31 -14.72 22.99
CA ALA A 595 22.12 -14.70 22.14
C ALA A 595 22.48 -14.42 20.66
N GLY A 596 23.46 -13.56 20.40
CA GLY A 596 23.94 -13.25 19.05
C GLY A 596 24.80 -14.35 18.41
N SER A 597 25.44 -15.22 19.21
CA SER A 597 26.35 -16.26 18.72
C SER A 597 25.70 -17.63 18.50
N VAL A 598 24.54 -17.90 19.08
CA VAL A 598 23.85 -19.20 18.96
C VAL A 598 22.79 -19.13 17.85
N PRO A 599 22.92 -19.87 16.73
CA PRO A 599 22.00 -19.81 15.59
C PRO A 599 20.52 -20.00 15.94
N GLY A 600 20.20 -20.86 16.93
CA GLY A 600 18.83 -21.06 17.42
C GLY A 600 18.32 -20.01 18.43
N LEU A 601 19.17 -19.08 18.87
CA LEU A 601 18.82 -17.95 19.73
C LEU A 601 18.95 -16.59 19.01
N ARG A 602 19.41 -16.59 17.75
CA ARG A 602 19.30 -15.43 16.85
C ARG A 602 17.83 -15.25 16.49
N GLU A 603 17.06 -14.71 17.42
CA GLU A 603 15.71 -14.28 17.10
C GLU A 603 15.79 -13.16 16.05
N GLY A 604 14.94 -13.24 15.02
CA GLY A 604 14.58 -12.07 14.23
C GLY A 604 14.15 -10.92 15.15
N GLY A 605 14.15 -9.71 14.66
CA GLY A 605 13.94 -8.57 15.56
C GLY A 605 14.13 -7.25 14.88
N ALA A 606 14.28 -6.21 15.70
CA ALA A 606 14.68 -4.91 15.24
C ALA A 606 15.76 -4.31 16.14
N ILE A 607 16.65 -3.54 15.53
CA ILE A 607 17.67 -2.74 16.20
C ILE A 607 17.62 -1.33 15.62
N ASP A 608 17.69 -0.34 16.51
CA ASP A 608 17.92 1.06 16.18
C ASP A 608 19.32 1.42 16.69
N THR A 609 20.23 1.77 15.80
CA THR A 609 21.62 2.12 16.11
C THR A 609 21.81 3.59 16.45
N ALA A 610 20.81 4.45 16.20
CA ALA A 610 20.85 5.88 16.50
C ALA A 610 19.52 6.36 17.12
N PRO A 611 19.06 5.75 18.23
CA PRO A 611 17.79 6.13 18.84
C PRO A 611 17.86 7.57 19.34
N ARG A 612 16.82 8.35 19.07
CA ARG A 612 16.79 9.79 19.37
C ARG A 612 16.62 10.06 20.86
N THR A 613 17.21 11.15 21.34
CA THR A 613 17.03 11.64 22.72
C THR A 613 15.70 12.35 22.93
N ASP A 614 15.23 13.06 21.89
CA ASP A 614 14.04 13.88 21.90
C ASP A 614 13.02 13.46 20.83
N PRO A 615 11.71 13.67 21.08
CA PRO A 615 10.66 13.39 20.10
C PRO A 615 10.81 14.28 18.87
N VAL A 616 10.46 13.72 17.71
CA VAL A 616 10.44 14.43 16.42
C VAL A 616 9.21 15.33 16.32
N ARG A 617 8.07 14.91 16.88
CA ARG A 617 6.78 15.63 16.84
C ARG A 617 6.23 15.84 18.26
N PRO A 618 6.91 16.61 19.11
CA PRO A 618 6.51 16.82 20.52
C PRO A 618 5.08 17.37 20.65
N ASP A 619 4.64 18.21 19.72
CA ASP A 619 3.32 18.84 19.76
C ASP A 619 2.21 17.82 19.50
N ARG A 620 2.37 16.99 18.46
CA ARG A 620 1.45 15.88 18.16
C ARG A 620 1.41 14.87 19.31
N LEU A 621 2.56 14.59 19.91
CA LEU A 621 2.61 13.70 21.06
C LEU A 621 1.89 14.29 22.28
N ARG A 622 1.99 15.60 22.53
CA ARG A 622 1.23 16.29 23.57
C ARG A 622 -0.27 16.27 23.29
N GLU A 623 -0.68 16.47 22.05
CA GLU A 623 -2.08 16.32 21.64
C GLU A 623 -2.57 14.91 21.99
N VAL A 624 -1.84 13.86 21.57
CA VAL A 624 -2.18 12.45 21.84
C VAL A 624 -2.36 12.18 23.34
N ARG A 625 -1.47 12.70 24.18
CA ARG A 625 -1.55 12.50 25.63
C ARG A 625 -2.71 13.25 26.28
N ASN A 626 -3.00 14.46 25.79
CA ASN A 626 -4.04 15.33 26.37
C ASN A 626 -5.44 15.04 25.83
N ARG A 627 -5.58 14.17 24.83
CA ARG A 627 -6.87 13.90 24.15
C ARG A 627 -7.49 15.14 23.50
N THR A 628 -6.67 16.13 23.13
CA THR A 628 -7.13 17.42 22.58
C THR A 628 -7.32 17.39 21.06
N TYR A 629 -7.44 16.20 20.48
CA TYR A 629 -7.51 15.94 19.05
C TYR A 629 -8.86 15.35 18.60
N GLU A 630 -9.80 15.23 19.55
CA GLU A 630 -11.14 14.66 19.34
C GLU A 630 -12.12 15.63 18.69
#